data_AF-A0A417T6A8-F1
#
_entry.id   AF-A0A417T6A8-F1
#
_cell.length_a   1.000
_cell.length_b   1.000
_cell.length_c   1.000
_cell.angle_alpha   90.00
_cell.angle_beta   90.00
_cell.angle_gamma   90.00
#
_symmetry.space_group_name_H-M   'P 1'
#
loop_
_entity.id
_entity.type
_entity.pdbx_description
1 polymer ?
#
loop_
_entity_poly.entity_id
_entity_poly.type
_entity_poly.pdbx_seq_one_letter_code
_entity_poly.pdbx_strand_id
1 'polypeptide(L)'
;MERDDILGALIGLVGATGNSGKTADTDRIVAEAVLAVAKFDDKKSKDEINEVIRKIHDEKYRISPGCSSCSVPCGNTSDRDMTGFWDCSDEEKGWKLDIIEMLGNIAEKYIDGSMTQLSESFYRGIFYLGYDMNEEMYKDVKAELSEE
;
A
#
# COMPACT_ATOMS: atom_id res chain seq x y z
N MET A 1 14.08 -4.50 -4.57
CA MET A 1 14.50 -3.45 -3.61
C MET A 1 13.69 -2.19 -3.82
N GLU A 2 13.85 -1.47 -4.94
CA GLU A 2 13.16 -0.18 -5.13
C GLU A 2 11.62 -0.27 -5.17
N ARG A 3 11.05 -1.32 -5.79
CA ARG A 3 9.61 -1.64 -5.70
C ARG A 3 9.17 -1.96 -4.27
N ASP A 4 10.03 -2.66 -3.53
CA ASP A 4 9.77 -3.08 -2.15
C ASP A 4 9.78 -1.88 -1.20
N ASP A 5 10.64 -0.89 -1.45
CA ASP A 5 10.70 0.34 -0.66
C ASP A 5 9.39 1.14 -0.77
N ILE A 6 8.84 1.25 -2.00
CA ILE A 6 7.53 1.88 -2.21
C ILE A 6 6.43 1.08 -1.50
N LEU A 7 6.42 -0.24 -1.66
CA LEU A 7 5.40 -1.10 -1.06
C LEU A 7 5.46 -1.07 0.47
N GLY A 8 6.67 -1.11 1.04
CA GLY A 8 6.91 -1.00 2.48
C GLY A 8 6.41 0.33 3.05
N ALA A 9 6.71 1.43 2.38
CA ALA A 9 6.21 2.75 2.76
C ALA A 9 4.67 2.83 2.68
N LEU A 10 4.09 2.29 1.61
CA LEU A 10 2.65 2.27 1.35
C LEU A 10 1.89 1.47 2.42
N ILE A 11 2.38 0.29 2.79
CA ILE A 11 1.79 -0.51 3.89
C ILE A 11 1.84 0.27 5.21
N GLY A 12 2.95 0.98 5.47
CA GLY A 12 3.05 1.87 6.63
C GLY A 12 2.02 3.00 6.62
N LEU A 13 1.71 3.56 5.44
CA LEU A 13 0.67 4.59 5.31
C LEU A 13 -0.71 4.03 5.59
N VAL A 14 -1.05 2.89 5.00
CA VAL A 14 -2.31 2.19 5.25
C VAL A 14 -2.46 1.81 6.73
N GLY A 15 -1.39 1.38 7.40
CA GLY A 15 -1.41 1.14 8.84
C GLY A 15 -1.70 2.41 9.67
N ALA A 16 -1.19 3.57 9.23
CA ALA A 16 -1.46 4.85 9.88
C ALA A 16 -2.92 5.31 9.72
N THR A 17 -3.54 5.06 8.55
CA THR A 17 -4.94 5.44 8.31
C THR A 17 -5.91 4.71 9.23
N GLY A 18 -5.62 3.45 9.60
CA GLY A 18 -6.44 2.66 10.52
C GLY A 18 -6.50 3.21 11.94
N ASN A 19 -5.50 4.00 12.36
CA ASN A 19 -5.43 4.57 13.72
C ASN A 19 -5.93 6.02 13.79
N SER A 20 -5.61 6.82 12.77
CA SER A 20 -5.79 8.28 12.82
C SER A 20 -6.73 8.80 11.73
N GLY A 21 -7.27 7.92 10.88
CA GLY A 21 -8.13 8.27 9.76
C GLY A 21 -7.34 8.73 8.52
N LYS A 22 -8.08 9.15 7.49
CA LYS A 22 -7.56 9.65 6.21
C LYS A 22 -7.67 11.18 6.16
N THR A 23 -6.79 11.80 5.37
CA THR A 23 -7.00 13.16 4.86
C THR A 23 -7.75 13.11 3.51
N ALA A 24 -8.08 14.28 2.96
CA ALA A 24 -8.69 14.38 1.63
C ALA A 24 -7.75 13.93 0.49
N ASP A 25 -6.43 13.91 0.71
CA ASP A 25 -5.43 13.52 -0.29
C ASP A 25 -5.05 12.02 -0.21
N THR A 26 -5.43 11.32 0.87
CA THR A 26 -4.92 9.97 1.15
C THR A 26 -5.27 8.99 0.03
N ASP A 27 -6.53 8.93 -0.41
CA ASP A 27 -6.95 7.99 -1.44
C ASP A 27 -6.15 8.18 -2.75
N ARG A 28 -5.93 9.44 -3.16
CA ARG A 28 -5.12 9.74 -4.35
C ARG A 28 -3.67 9.32 -4.21
N ILE A 29 -3.04 9.62 -3.06
CA ILE A 29 -1.63 9.25 -2.81
C ILE A 29 -1.48 7.73 -2.77
N VAL A 30 -2.42 7.03 -2.15
CA VAL A 30 -2.45 5.56 -2.10
C VAL A 30 -2.61 4.98 -3.51
N ALA A 31 -3.55 5.49 -4.32
CA ALA A 31 -3.74 5.03 -5.70
C ALA A 31 -2.49 5.26 -6.57
N GLU A 32 -1.88 6.44 -6.51
CA GLU A 32 -0.62 6.75 -7.22
C GLU A 32 0.51 5.77 -6.83
N ALA A 33 0.65 5.47 -5.53
CA ALA A 33 1.64 4.54 -5.03
C ALA A 33 1.37 3.09 -5.46
N VAL A 34 0.11 2.64 -5.42
CA VAL A 34 -0.29 1.32 -5.91
C VAL A 34 0.06 1.16 -7.38
N LEU A 35 -0.24 2.16 -8.23
CA LEU A 35 0.15 2.12 -9.64
C LEU A 35 1.67 2.07 -9.83
N ALA A 36 2.43 2.78 -9.00
CA ALA A 36 3.88 2.71 -9.03
C ALA A 36 4.41 1.31 -8.68
N VAL A 37 3.73 0.55 -7.82
CA VAL A 37 4.07 -0.84 -7.46
C VAL A 37 3.57 -1.85 -8.50
N ALA A 38 2.34 -1.71 -8.98
CA ALA A 38 1.71 -2.64 -9.93
C ALA A 38 2.33 -2.53 -11.33
N LYS A 39 2.65 -1.31 -11.76
CA LYS A 39 3.30 -1.00 -13.04
C LYS A 39 4.75 -0.56 -12.84
N PHE A 40 5.45 -1.20 -11.90
CA PHE A 40 6.84 -0.87 -11.62
C PHE A 40 7.69 -1.05 -12.89
N ASP A 41 8.48 -0.02 -13.21
CA ASP A 41 9.41 -0.03 -14.35
C ASP A 41 10.82 0.09 -13.79
N ASP A 42 11.63 -0.94 -14.03
CA ASP A 42 13.04 -1.01 -13.59
C ASP A 42 13.92 0.10 -14.20
N LYS A 43 13.41 0.86 -15.17
CA LYS A 43 14.09 2.02 -15.75
C LYS A 43 13.79 3.34 -15.05
N LYS A 44 12.87 3.38 -14.08
CA LYS A 44 12.59 4.59 -13.31
C LYS A 44 13.86 5.08 -12.63
N SER A 45 14.04 6.39 -12.63
CA SER A 45 15.12 7.01 -11.88
C SER A 45 14.87 6.88 -10.37
N LYS A 46 15.96 6.87 -9.61
CA LYS A 46 15.89 6.92 -8.14
C LYS A 46 15.12 8.14 -7.63
N ASP A 47 15.19 9.26 -8.34
CA ASP A 47 14.48 10.48 -7.97
C ASP A 47 12.96 10.30 -8.12
N GLU A 48 12.49 9.61 -9.15
CA GLU A 48 11.07 9.28 -9.32
C GLU A 48 10.56 8.33 -8.22
N ILE A 49 11.36 7.32 -7.86
CA ILE A 49 11.03 6.40 -6.76
C ILE A 49 10.99 7.14 -5.42
N ASN A 50 12.00 7.96 -5.14
CA ASN A 50 12.08 8.75 -3.92
C ASN A 50 10.95 9.76 -3.81
N GLU A 51 10.47 10.32 -4.92
CA GLU A 51 9.33 11.25 -4.89
C GLU A 51 8.03 10.53 -4.50
N VAL A 52 7.81 9.29 -4.96
CA VAL A 52 6.66 8.49 -4.52
C VAL A 52 6.76 8.20 -3.01
N ILE A 53 7.91 7.75 -2.54
CA ILE A 53 8.13 7.46 -1.11
C ILE A 53 7.94 8.73 -0.26
N ARG A 54 8.47 9.87 -0.72
CA ARG A 54 8.32 11.17 -0.04
C ARG A 54 6.86 11.55 0.12
N LYS A 55 6.05 11.44 -0.95
CA LYS A 55 4.61 11.72 -0.88
C LYS A 55 3.89 10.85 0.16
N ILE A 56 4.24 9.56 0.23
CA ILE A 56 3.69 8.61 1.20
C ILE A 56 4.08 9.03 2.63
N HIS A 57 5.34 9.38 2.86
CA HIS A 57 5.84 9.82 4.16
C HIS A 57 5.21 11.14 4.61
N ASP A 58 5.12 12.13 3.71
CA ASP A 58 4.46 13.40 3.98
C ASP A 58 3.00 13.20 4.38
N GLU A 59 2.30 12.29 3.70
CA GLU A 59 0.91 11.95 4.05
C GLU A 59 0.79 11.28 5.40
N LYS A 60 1.68 10.32 5.72
CA LYS A 60 1.74 9.71 7.06
C LYS A 60 1.90 10.75 8.16
N TYR A 61 2.75 11.75 7.93
CA TYR A 61 2.99 12.81 8.91
C TYR A 61 1.89 13.86 8.95
N ARG A 62 1.09 14.03 7.88
CA ARG A 62 -0.17 14.79 7.96
C ARG A 62 -1.21 14.07 8.82
N ILE A 63 -1.32 12.75 8.65
CA ILE A 63 -2.25 11.90 9.40
C ILE A 63 -1.84 11.77 10.87
N SER A 64 -0.55 11.62 11.14
CA SER A 64 0.01 11.46 12.48
C SER A 64 1.22 12.38 12.72
N PRO A 65 1.03 13.69 12.91
CA PRO A 65 2.12 14.67 13.00
C PRO A 65 3.14 14.37 14.11
N GLY A 66 2.66 13.89 15.26
CA GLY A 66 3.50 13.54 16.41
C GLY A 66 4.45 12.36 16.18
N CYS A 67 4.20 11.53 15.16
CA CYS A 67 5.04 10.37 14.86
C CYS A 67 6.37 10.75 14.16
N SER A 68 6.42 11.91 13.49
CA SER A 68 7.61 12.37 12.74
C SER A 68 8.85 12.61 13.61
N SER A 69 8.64 12.96 14.89
CA SER A 69 9.68 13.32 15.85
C SER A 69 9.55 12.56 17.17
N CYS A 70 8.74 11.49 17.18
CA CYS A 70 8.50 10.72 18.39
C CYS A 70 9.80 10.07 18.86
N SER A 71 10.19 10.38 20.10
CA SER A 71 11.37 9.78 20.74
C SER A 71 11.15 8.32 21.17
N VAL A 72 9.91 7.81 21.06
CA VAL A 72 9.52 6.44 21.40
C VAL A 72 8.68 5.85 20.25
N PRO A 73 9.31 5.45 19.13
CA PRO A 73 8.58 4.95 17.97
C PRO A 73 7.85 3.64 18.32
N CYS A 74 6.53 3.62 18.13
CA CYS A 74 5.69 2.45 18.37
C CYS A 74 5.49 1.56 17.12
N GLY A 75 5.94 2.01 15.95
CA GLY A 75 5.80 1.30 14.68
C GLY A 75 4.59 1.71 13.82
N ASN A 76 3.64 2.49 14.34
CA ASN A 76 2.38 2.82 13.65
C ASN A 76 2.55 3.53 12.29
N THR A 77 3.66 4.23 12.08
CA THR A 77 3.96 4.95 10.82
C THR A 77 5.25 4.45 10.16
N SER A 78 5.82 3.35 10.67
CA SER A 78 7.06 2.78 10.13
C SER A 78 6.82 2.16 8.77
N ASP A 79 7.83 2.23 7.90
CA ASP A 79 7.82 1.47 6.65
C ASP A 79 7.90 -0.02 6.99
N ARG A 80 7.16 -0.83 6.24
CA ARG A 80 7.10 -2.27 6.45
C ARG A 80 8.34 -2.94 5.87
N ASP A 81 8.95 -3.83 6.64
CA ASP A 81 9.96 -4.77 6.12
C ASP A 81 9.30 -5.79 5.20
N MET A 82 9.76 -5.84 3.95
CA MET A 82 9.20 -6.69 2.90
C MET A 82 9.84 -8.09 2.87
N THR A 83 10.75 -8.42 3.78
CA THR A 83 11.35 -9.78 3.85
C THR A 83 10.29 -10.88 3.91
N GLY A 84 9.26 -10.72 4.76
CA GLY A 84 8.17 -11.70 4.88
C GLY A 84 7.24 -11.79 3.66
N PHE A 85 7.27 -10.82 2.75
CA PHE A 85 6.60 -10.96 1.45
C PHE A 85 7.31 -12.00 0.58
N TRP A 86 8.65 -12.04 0.65
CA TRP A 86 9.46 -12.92 -0.18
C TRP A 86 9.74 -14.28 0.47
N ASP A 87 9.86 -14.30 1.80
CA ASP A 87 10.05 -15.49 2.64
C ASP A 87 8.72 -16.14 3.04
N CYS A 88 7.92 -16.47 2.02
CA CYS A 88 6.65 -17.19 2.16
C CYS A 88 6.55 -18.31 1.13
N SER A 89 5.46 -19.10 1.19
CA SER A 89 5.22 -20.16 0.21
C SER A 89 4.99 -19.57 -1.19
N ASP A 90 5.26 -20.34 -2.24
CA ASP A 90 4.99 -19.91 -3.62
C ASP A 90 3.51 -19.61 -3.86
N GLU A 91 2.62 -20.33 -3.15
CA GLU A 91 1.18 -20.11 -3.19
C GLU A 91 0.77 -18.77 -2.56
N GLU A 92 1.27 -18.47 -1.36
CA GLU A 92 1.03 -17.18 -0.71
C GLU A 92 1.59 -16.02 -1.53
N LYS A 93 2.79 -16.18 -2.09
CA LYS A 93 3.41 -15.22 -2.99
C LYS A 93 2.54 -14.97 -4.22
N GLY A 94 1.98 -16.03 -4.81
CA GLY A 94 1.02 -15.94 -5.91
C GLY A 94 -0.18 -15.07 -5.54
N TRP A 95 -0.81 -15.32 -4.39
CA TRP A 95 -1.96 -14.53 -3.94
C TRP A 95 -1.62 -13.06 -3.68
N LYS A 96 -0.45 -12.77 -3.10
CA LYS A 96 0.00 -11.38 -2.91
C LYS A 96 0.22 -10.66 -4.24
N LEU A 97 0.78 -11.35 -5.23
CA LEU A 97 0.96 -10.79 -6.57
C LEU A 97 -0.38 -10.56 -7.28
N ASP A 98 -1.34 -11.49 -7.18
CA ASP A 98 -2.70 -11.31 -7.70
C ASP A 98 -3.35 -10.06 -7.09
N ILE A 99 -3.24 -9.89 -5.78
CA ILE A 99 -3.79 -8.72 -5.08
C ILE A 99 -3.16 -7.42 -5.59
N ILE A 100 -1.84 -7.39 -5.82
CA ILE A 100 -1.19 -6.20 -6.40
C ILE A 100 -1.77 -5.85 -7.78
N GLU A 101 -2.02 -6.85 -8.62
CA GLU A 101 -2.63 -6.63 -9.95
C GLU A 101 -4.06 -6.07 -9.82
N MET A 102 -4.90 -6.67 -8.96
CA MET A 102 -6.27 -6.22 -8.72
C MET A 102 -6.33 -4.80 -8.18
N LEU A 103 -5.48 -4.48 -7.19
CA LEU A 103 -5.33 -3.13 -6.64
C LEU A 103 -4.86 -2.15 -7.73
N GLY A 104 -3.96 -2.57 -8.63
CA GLY A 104 -3.54 -1.78 -9.78
C GLY A 104 -4.73 -1.35 -10.64
N ASN A 105 -5.59 -2.31 -11.02
CA ASN A 105 -6.76 -2.05 -11.86
C ASN A 105 -7.75 -1.09 -11.19
N ILE A 106 -8.01 -1.27 -9.89
CA ILE A 106 -8.91 -0.37 -9.13
C ILE A 106 -8.29 1.03 -9.00
N ALA A 107 -6.98 1.13 -8.76
CA ALA A 107 -6.28 2.41 -8.69
C ALA A 107 -6.34 3.16 -10.03
N GLU A 108 -6.30 2.47 -11.18
CA GLU A 108 -6.51 3.10 -12.49
C GLU A 108 -7.90 3.72 -12.61
N LYS A 109 -8.95 2.96 -12.26
CA LYS A 109 -10.34 3.45 -12.27
C LYS A 109 -10.52 4.67 -11.36
N TYR A 110 -9.83 4.70 -10.21
CA TYR A 110 -9.85 5.86 -9.33
C TYR A 110 -9.17 7.07 -9.99
N ILE A 111 -7.99 6.89 -10.57
CA ILE A 111 -7.20 7.97 -11.16
C ILE A 111 -7.86 8.53 -12.44
N ASP A 112 -8.50 7.69 -13.26
CA ASP A 112 -9.20 8.13 -14.46
C ASP A 112 -10.59 8.74 -14.19
N GLY A 113 -11.06 8.68 -12.94
CA GLY A 113 -12.32 9.27 -12.48
C GLY A 113 -13.55 8.37 -12.66
N SER A 114 -13.38 7.11 -13.09
CA SER A 114 -14.45 6.10 -13.13
C SER A 114 -14.92 5.70 -11.72
N MET A 115 -14.10 5.95 -10.70
CA MET A 115 -14.40 5.74 -9.29
C MET A 115 -14.00 6.98 -8.47
N THR A 116 -14.79 7.31 -7.45
CA THR A 116 -14.60 8.55 -6.67
C THR A 116 -13.97 8.35 -5.29
N GLN A 117 -13.91 7.11 -4.79
CA GLN A 117 -13.36 6.76 -3.48
C GLN A 117 -12.81 5.33 -3.50
N LEU A 118 -11.78 5.07 -2.70
CA LEU A 118 -11.23 3.72 -2.53
C LEU A 118 -11.94 3.02 -1.36
N SER A 119 -12.32 1.76 -1.58
CA SER A 119 -13.05 0.92 -0.62
C SER A 119 -12.19 0.51 0.60
N GLU A 120 -12.82 -0.06 1.62
CA GLU A 120 -12.08 -0.68 2.74
C GLU A 120 -11.33 -1.94 2.33
N SER A 121 -11.88 -2.74 1.41
CA SER A 121 -11.22 -3.93 0.82
C SER A 121 -9.94 -3.55 0.10
N PHE A 122 -9.91 -2.41 -0.58
CA PHE A 122 -8.70 -1.88 -1.22
C PHE A 122 -7.59 -1.62 -0.20
N TYR A 123 -7.89 -0.92 0.89
CA TYR A 123 -6.92 -0.67 1.97
C TYR A 123 -6.49 -1.97 2.67
N ARG A 124 -7.44 -2.88 2.92
CA ARG A 124 -7.15 -4.18 3.54
C ARG A 124 -6.26 -5.04 2.65
N GLY A 125 -6.49 -5.04 1.34
CA GLY A 125 -5.65 -5.73 0.36
C GLY A 125 -4.21 -5.27 0.42
N ILE A 126 -3.97 -3.95 0.47
CA ILE A 126 -2.61 -3.40 0.64
C ILE A 126 -2.01 -3.87 1.97
N PHE A 127 -2.76 -3.80 3.07
CA PHE A 127 -2.28 -4.21 4.38
C PHE A 127 -1.81 -5.67 4.37
N TYR A 128 -2.59 -6.58 3.78
CA TYR A 128 -2.27 -8.02 3.72
C TYR A 128 -0.95 -8.34 3.01
N LEU A 129 -0.50 -7.50 2.08
CA LEU A 129 0.81 -7.68 1.42
C LEU A 129 1.97 -7.67 2.43
N GLY A 130 1.82 -6.97 3.55
CA GLY A 130 2.87 -6.85 4.57
C GLY A 130 2.91 -7.98 5.59
N TYR A 131 1.89 -8.82 5.70
CA TYR A 131 1.72 -9.75 6.83
C TYR A 131 1.43 -11.17 6.36
N ASP A 132 1.66 -12.14 7.25
CA ASP A 132 1.27 -13.54 7.05
C ASP A 132 -0.20 -13.69 7.43
N MET A 133 -1.05 -13.80 6.41
CA MET A 133 -2.49 -14.00 6.54
C MET A 133 -2.82 -15.45 6.20
N ASN A 134 -3.92 -15.97 6.73
CA ASN A 134 -4.40 -17.28 6.29
C ASN A 134 -5.01 -17.22 4.87
N GLU A 135 -5.11 -18.38 4.24
CA GLU A 135 -5.66 -18.53 2.88
C GLU A 135 -7.07 -17.95 2.71
N GLU A 136 -7.94 -18.13 3.70
CA GLU A 136 -9.33 -17.63 3.68
C GLU A 136 -9.35 -16.11 3.56
N MET A 137 -8.52 -15.42 4.34
CA MET A 137 -8.39 -13.96 4.28
C MET A 137 -7.94 -13.46 2.91
N TYR A 138 -6.99 -14.15 2.26
CA TYR A 138 -6.59 -13.80 0.89
C TYR A 138 -7.69 -14.05 -0.13
N LYS A 139 -8.48 -15.13 0.03
CA LYS A 139 -9.62 -15.41 -0.85
C LYS A 139 -10.72 -14.38 -0.70
N ASP A 140 -11.07 -14.04 0.53
CA ASP A 140 -12.13 -13.08 0.85
C ASP A 140 -11.80 -11.71 0.27
N VAL A 141 -10.59 -11.19 0.53
CA VAL A 141 -10.22 -9.87 0.00
C VAL A 141 -10.16 -9.85 -1.53
N LYS A 142 -9.73 -10.94 -2.18
CA LYS A 142 -9.76 -11.04 -3.64
C LYS A 142 -11.19 -11.06 -4.19
N ALA A 143 -12.10 -11.77 -3.51
CA ALA A 143 -13.51 -11.78 -3.91
C ALA A 143 -14.11 -10.37 -3.83
N GLU A 144 -13.89 -9.65 -2.74
CA GLU A 144 -14.35 -8.26 -2.57
C GLU A 144 -13.75 -7.33 -3.64
N LEU A 145 -12.44 -7.41 -3.90
CA LEU A 145 -11.78 -6.58 -4.92
C LEU A 145 -12.27 -6.89 -6.34
N SER A 146 -12.78 -8.10 -6.60
CA SER A 146 -13.33 -8.45 -7.92
C SER A 146 -14.67 -7.80 -8.23
N GLU A 147 -15.36 -7.28 -7.21
CA GLU A 147 -16.66 -6.61 -7.32
C GLU A 147 -16.54 -5.08 -7.53
N GLU A 148 -15.32 -4.54 -7.48
CA GLU A 148 -14.98 -3.12 -7.67
C GLU A 148 -14.57 -2.78 -9.13
#